data_AF-A0A3C1LKP1-F1
#
_entry.id   AF-A0A3C1LKP1-F1
#
_cell.length_a   1.000
_cell.length_b   1.000
_cell.length_c   1.000
_cell.angle_alpha   90.00
_cell.angle_beta   90.00
_cell.angle_gamma   90.00
#
_symmetry.space_group_name_H-M   'P 1'
#
loop_
_entity.id
_entity.type
_entity.pdbx_description
1 polymer ?
#
loop_
_entity_poly.entity_id
_entity_poly.type
_entity_poly.pdbx_seq_one_letter_code
_entity_poly.pdbx_strand_id
1 'polypeptide(L)'
;MKFIIAILLTALLGYAAPLFLPWWAFVVTSGIVGATIHQQPWKAWLAGFLGMFLLWGVWAYMIDSANEHILSTRVAGLLKLGSGTMLVLVTALVGGLLSSVAALAGSFARKSRS
;
A
#
# COMPACT_ATOMS: atom_id res chain seq x y z
N MET A 1 -2.39 -19.93 -2.19
CA MET A 1 -2.32 -19.33 -3.54
C MET A 1 -3.08 -18.01 -3.64
N LYS A 2 -4.41 -17.97 -3.40
CA LYS A 2 -5.22 -16.73 -3.51
C LYS A 2 -4.66 -15.52 -2.73
N PHE A 3 -4.09 -15.76 -1.55
CA PHE A 3 -3.46 -14.72 -0.73
C PHE A 3 -2.23 -14.08 -1.38
N ILE A 4 -1.30 -14.89 -1.88
CA ILE A 4 -0.10 -14.40 -2.58
C ILE A 4 -0.50 -13.67 -3.87
N ILE A 5 -1.47 -14.20 -4.60
CA ILE A 5 -2.02 -13.53 -5.79
C ILE A 5 -2.61 -12.16 -5.43
N ALA A 6 -3.36 -12.06 -4.33
CA ALA A 6 -3.91 -10.79 -3.87
C ALA A 6 -2.81 -9.77 -3.51
N ILE A 7 -1.72 -10.21 -2.85
CA ILE A 7 -0.56 -9.35 -2.56
C ILE A 7 0.06 -8.83 -3.85
N LEU A 8 0.36 -9.74 -4.79
CA LEU A 8 1.01 -9.40 -6.06
C LEU A 8 0.14 -8.49 -6.92
N LEU A 9 -1.18 -8.75 -6.99
CA LEU A 9 -2.12 -7.89 -7.71
C LEU A 9 -2.27 -6.52 -7.05
N THR A 10 -2.32 -6.46 -5.72
CA THR A 10 -2.39 -5.18 -4.99
C THR A 10 -1.15 -4.35 -5.25
N ALA A 11 0.04 -4.95 -5.22
CA ALA A 11 1.28 -4.28 -5.58
C ALA A 11 1.27 -3.85 -7.06
N LEU A 12 1.01 -4.78 -7.99
CA LEU A 12 1.02 -4.49 -9.42
C LEU A 12 0.08 -3.32 -9.79
N LEU A 13 -1.17 -3.37 -9.33
CA LEU A 13 -2.14 -2.32 -9.60
C LEU A 13 -1.84 -1.04 -8.83
N GLY A 14 -1.32 -1.15 -7.59
CA GLY A 14 -0.91 -0.02 -6.79
C GLY A 14 0.27 0.76 -7.40
N TYR A 15 1.11 0.10 -8.19
CA TYR A 15 2.14 0.76 -9.01
C TYR A 15 1.58 1.28 -10.34
N ALA A 16 0.82 0.44 -11.06
CA ALA A 16 0.41 0.75 -12.43
C ALA A 16 -0.69 1.82 -12.51
N ALA A 17 -1.68 1.82 -11.60
CA ALA A 17 -2.80 2.75 -11.69
C ALA A 17 -2.38 4.22 -11.50
N PRO A 18 -1.52 4.58 -10.53
CA PRO A 18 -0.99 5.94 -10.39
C PRO A 18 -0.17 6.47 -11.59
N LEU A 19 0.23 5.62 -12.55
CA LEU A 19 0.91 6.07 -13.77
C LEU A 19 -0.04 6.79 -14.74
N PHE A 20 -1.34 6.51 -14.67
CA PHE A 20 -2.36 7.07 -15.56
C PHE A 20 -3.46 7.83 -14.81
N LEU A 21 -3.62 7.56 -13.52
CA LEU A 21 -4.63 8.12 -12.64
C LEU A 21 -3.96 8.92 -11.51
N PRO A 22 -4.71 9.71 -10.71
CA PRO A 22 -4.16 10.38 -9.55
C PRO A 22 -3.47 9.42 -8.58
N TRP A 23 -2.50 9.92 -7.82
CA TRP A 23 -1.68 9.11 -6.92
C TRP A 23 -2.47 8.28 -5.90
N TRP A 24 -3.69 8.68 -5.52
CA TRP A 24 -4.56 7.93 -4.59
C TRP A 24 -5.27 6.73 -5.23
N ALA A 25 -5.12 6.52 -6.55
CA ALA A 25 -5.80 5.46 -7.29
C ALA A 25 -5.54 4.05 -6.74
N PHE A 26 -4.38 3.82 -6.10
CA PHE A 26 -4.06 2.54 -5.49
C PHE A 26 -5.10 2.11 -4.43
N VAL A 27 -5.74 3.06 -3.74
CA VAL A 27 -6.79 2.78 -2.74
C VAL A 27 -7.98 2.11 -3.42
N VAL A 28 -8.42 2.63 -4.56
CA VAL A 28 -9.55 2.08 -5.33
C VAL A 28 -9.17 0.69 -5.86
N THR A 29 -7.97 0.53 -6.41
CA THR A 29 -7.54 -0.77 -6.93
C THR A 29 -7.42 -1.84 -5.83
N SER A 30 -6.95 -1.48 -4.64
CA SER A 30 -6.92 -2.40 -3.48
C SER A 30 -8.32 -2.84 -3.07
N GLY A 31 -9.30 -1.92 -3.12
CA GLY A 31 -10.71 -2.26 -2.93
C GLY A 31 -11.24 -3.22 -3.97
N ILE A 32 -10.91 -3.01 -5.25
CA ILE A 32 -11.28 -3.91 -6.36
C ILE A 32 -10.64 -5.30 -6.16
N VAL A 33 -9.36 -5.38 -5.79
CA VAL A 33 -8.68 -6.65 -5.51
C VAL A 33 -9.37 -7.38 -4.35
N GLY A 34 -9.67 -6.67 -3.26
CA GLY A 34 -10.43 -7.20 -2.12
C GLY A 34 -11.85 -7.67 -2.49
N ALA A 35 -12.48 -7.01 -3.47
CA ALA A 35 -13.81 -7.32 -4.00
C ALA A 35 -13.81 -8.39 -5.10
N THR A 36 -12.67 -8.77 -5.68
CA THR A 36 -12.58 -9.77 -6.77
C THR A 36 -11.97 -11.08 -6.30
N ILE A 37 -10.92 -11.02 -5.46
CA ILE A 37 -10.24 -12.21 -4.94
C ILE A 37 -10.97 -12.76 -3.71
N HIS A 38 -11.59 -13.92 -3.86
CA HIS A 38 -12.37 -14.58 -2.82
C HIS A 38 -11.49 -15.17 -1.72
N GLN A 39 -11.42 -14.47 -0.58
CA GLN A 39 -10.73 -14.90 0.63
C GLN A 39 -11.42 -14.37 1.89
N GLN A 40 -11.05 -14.93 3.05
CA GLN A 40 -11.55 -14.46 4.35
C GLN A 40 -11.21 -12.96 4.54
N PRO A 41 -12.08 -12.14 5.15
CA PRO A 41 -11.85 -10.69 5.28
C PRO A 41 -10.51 -10.31 5.90
N TRP A 42 -10.06 -11.05 6.93
CA TRP A 42 -8.76 -10.82 7.55
C TRP A 42 -7.58 -11.08 6.59
N LYS A 43 -7.72 -12.06 5.68
CA LYS A 43 -6.71 -12.35 4.64
C LYS A 43 -6.70 -11.26 3.58
N ALA A 44 -7.86 -10.69 3.23
CA ALA A 44 -7.95 -9.57 2.31
C ALA A 44 -7.30 -8.31 2.88
N TRP A 45 -7.57 -8.00 4.15
CA TRP A 45 -6.93 -6.92 4.88
C TRP A 45 -5.41 -7.07 4.91
N LEU A 46 -4.91 -8.24 5.33
CA LEU A 46 -3.47 -8.50 5.41
C LEU A 46 -2.79 -8.50 4.04
N ALA A 47 -3.45 -9.03 3.00
CA ALA A 47 -2.92 -9.01 1.64
C ALA A 47 -2.81 -7.57 1.10
N GLY A 48 -3.84 -6.74 1.33
CA GLY A 48 -3.82 -5.33 0.95
C GLY A 48 -2.74 -4.54 1.69
N PHE A 49 -2.58 -4.80 2.99
CA PHE A 49 -1.51 -4.21 3.81
C PHE A 49 -0.13 -4.58 3.25
N LEU A 50 0.17 -5.88 3.16
CA LEU A 50 1.50 -6.35 2.75
C LEU A 50 1.84 -5.95 1.31
N GLY A 51 0.88 -6.02 0.38
CA GLY A 51 1.10 -5.64 -1.01
C GLY A 51 1.56 -4.20 -1.13
N MET A 52 0.87 -3.27 -0.47
CA MET A 52 1.18 -1.84 -0.59
C MET A 52 2.29 -1.37 0.34
N PHE A 53 2.40 -1.96 1.54
CA PHE A 53 3.51 -1.70 2.47
C PHE A 53 4.86 -2.07 1.83
N LEU A 54 4.94 -3.26 1.22
CA LEU A 54 6.17 -3.73 0.57
C LEU A 54 6.47 -2.91 -0.68
N LEU A 55 5.47 -2.70 -1.56
CA LEU A 55 5.68 -1.92 -2.78
C LEU A 55 6.13 -0.49 -2.45
N TRP A 56 5.35 0.25 -1.67
CA TRP A 56 5.64 1.66 -1.44
C TRP A 56 6.86 1.82 -0.54
N GLY A 57 7.06 0.96 0.46
CA GLY A 57 8.26 0.97 1.30
C GLY A 57 9.53 0.74 0.50
N VAL A 58 9.58 -0.29 -0.35
CA VAL A 58 10.74 -0.58 -1.22
C VAL A 58 10.96 0.56 -2.21
N TRP A 59 9.89 1.04 -2.86
CA TRP A 59 10.00 2.13 -3.83
C TRP A 59 10.50 3.44 -3.20
N ALA A 60 9.95 3.81 -2.03
CA ALA A 60 10.39 4.98 -1.29
C ALA A 60 11.85 4.83 -0.83
N TYR A 61 12.25 3.65 -0.34
CA TYR A 61 13.63 3.38 0.02
C TYR A 61 14.60 3.51 -1.17
N MET A 62 14.22 2.99 -2.35
CA MET A 62 15.04 3.10 -3.56
C MET A 62 15.25 4.56 -3.97
N ILE A 63 14.18 5.36 -3.96
CA ILE A 63 14.25 6.80 -4.26
C ILE A 63 15.10 7.53 -3.22
N ASP A 64 14.93 7.20 -1.95
CA ASP A 64 15.65 7.84 -0.85
C ASP A 64 17.15 7.52 -0.86
N SER A 65 17.51 6.25 -1.13
CA SER A 65 18.89 5.79 -1.27
C SER A 65 19.59 6.41 -2.48
N ALA A 66 18.90 6.50 -3.63
CA ALA A 66 19.41 7.19 -4.81
C ALA A 66 19.65 8.70 -4.58
N ASN A 67 19.03 9.26 -3.54
CA ASN A 67 19.15 10.65 -3.14
C ASN A 67 20.05 10.83 -1.89
N GLU A 68 20.86 9.83 -1.54
CA GLU A 68 21.76 9.83 -0.38
C GLU A 68 21.07 10.26 0.94
N HIS A 69 19.78 9.97 1.08
CA HIS A 69 18.94 10.34 2.24
C HIS A 69 18.83 11.85 2.52
N ILE A 70 19.23 12.73 1.59
CA ILE A 70 19.28 14.18 1.82
C ILE A 70 17.88 14.74 2.09
N LEU A 71 16.92 14.49 1.19
CA LEU A 71 15.56 15.03 1.29
C LEU A 71 14.78 14.44 2.47
N SER A 72 14.84 13.12 2.65
CA SER A 72 14.13 12.45 3.75
C SER A 72 14.62 12.94 5.11
N THR A 73 15.93 13.20 5.27
CA THR A 73 16.49 13.75 6.51
C THR A 73 15.98 15.16 6.80
N ARG A 74 15.88 16.02 5.77
CA ARG A 74 15.33 17.38 5.93
C ARG A 74 13.86 17.34 6.32
N VAL A 75 13.06 16.54 5.62
CA VAL A 75 11.62 16.38 5.91
C VAL A 75 11.40 15.74 7.28
N ALA A 76 12.21 14.72 7.64
CA ALA A 76 12.16 14.11 8.97
C ALA A 76 12.48 15.13 10.08
N GLY A 77 13.39 16.07 9.84
CA GLY A 77 13.67 17.18 10.75
C GLY A 77 12.45 18.10 10.95
N LEU A 78 11.76 18.45 9.87
CA LEU A 78 10.53 19.27 9.94
C LEU A 78 9.40 18.55 10.71
N LEU A 79 9.27 17.24 10.49
CA LEU A 79 8.24 16.41 11.13
C LEU A 79 8.66 15.87 12.51
N LYS A 80 9.86 16.20 13.00
CA LYS A 80 10.42 15.71 14.27
C LYS A 80 10.47 14.17 14.38
N LEU A 81 10.70 13.49 13.25
CA LEU A 81 10.72 12.02 13.15
C LEU A 81 12.08 11.38 13.48
N GLY A 82 13.12 12.19 13.70
CA GLY A 82 14.46 11.73 14.10
C GLY A 82 15.35 11.26 12.94
N SER A 83 14.82 10.51 11.96
CA SER A 83 15.61 10.03 10.80
C SER A 83 14.82 9.94 9.50
N GLY A 84 15.54 10.03 8.36
CA GLY A 84 14.95 9.82 7.03
C GLY A 84 14.39 8.40 6.85
N THR A 85 15.03 7.40 7.43
CA THR A 85 14.53 6.00 7.44
C THR A 85 13.17 5.88 8.12
N MET A 86 12.94 6.63 9.20
CA MET A 86 11.63 6.66 9.87
C MET A 86 10.54 7.21 8.95
N LEU A 87 10.86 8.22 8.13
CA LEU A 87 9.94 8.76 7.14
C LEU A 87 9.56 7.72 6.08
N VAL A 88 10.51 6.91 5.61
CA VAL A 88 10.24 5.80 4.67
C VAL A 88 9.30 4.77 5.30
N LEU A 89 9.54 4.40 6.56
CA LEU A 89 8.67 3.46 7.29
C LEU A 89 7.25 4.02 7.46
N VAL A 90 7.13 5.29 7.84
CA VAL A 90 5.82 5.97 7.95
C VAL A 90 5.11 5.98 6.59
N THR A 91 5.83 6.24 5.50
CA THR A 91 5.28 6.20 4.14
C THR A 91 4.73 4.82 3.80
N ALA A 92 5.50 3.76 4.06
CA ALA A 92 5.07 2.38 3.86
C ALA A 92 3.84 2.04 4.70
N LEU A 93 3.80 2.47 5.96
CA LEU A 93 2.68 2.26 6.87
C LEU A 93 1.41 2.96 6.38
N VAL A 94 1.49 4.22 5.95
CA VAL A 94 0.35 4.96 5.41
C VAL A 94 -0.22 4.24 4.18
N GLY A 95 0.65 3.82 3.25
CA GLY A 95 0.26 3.04 2.08
C GLY A 95 -0.43 1.72 2.43
N GLY A 96 0.19 0.95 3.32
CA GLY A 96 -0.34 -0.32 3.80
C GLY A 96 -1.69 -0.17 4.50
N LEU A 97 -1.84 0.81 5.38
CA LEU A 97 -3.09 1.06 6.12
C LEU A 97 -4.22 1.45 5.17
N LEU A 98 -4.02 2.42 4.29
CA LEU A 98 -5.05 2.85 3.32
C LEU A 98 -5.47 1.70 2.39
N SER A 99 -4.50 0.95 1.86
CA SER A 99 -4.75 -0.22 1.02
C SER A 99 -5.51 -1.32 1.76
N SER A 100 -5.14 -1.61 3.01
CA SER A 100 -5.75 -2.67 3.82
C SER A 100 -7.21 -2.39 4.17
N VAL A 101 -7.55 -1.14 4.49
CA VAL A 101 -8.92 -0.71 4.77
C VAL A 101 -9.78 -0.82 3.50
N ALA A 102 -9.25 -0.39 2.35
CA ALA A 102 -9.95 -0.52 1.08
C ALA A 102 -10.17 -1.98 0.69
N ALA A 103 -9.14 -2.84 0.81
CA ALA A 103 -9.25 -4.26 0.52
C ALA A 103 -10.26 -4.97 1.44
N LEU A 104 -10.32 -4.58 2.71
CA LEU A 104 -11.30 -5.07 3.67
C LEU A 104 -12.73 -4.65 3.28
N ALA A 105 -12.92 -3.38 2.92
CA ALA A 105 -14.20 -2.85 2.43
C ALA A 105 -14.68 -3.62 1.18
N GLY A 106 -13.79 -3.84 0.21
CA GLY A 106 -14.08 -4.66 -0.97
C GLY A 106 -14.49 -6.10 -0.63
N SER A 107 -13.82 -6.70 0.36
CA SER A 107 -14.18 -8.04 0.84
C SER A 107 -15.56 -8.11 1.48
N PHE A 108 -15.98 -7.08 2.21
CA PHE A 108 -17.31 -7.02 2.84
C PHE A 108 -18.42 -6.65 1.88
N ALA A 109 -18.17 -5.77 0.91
CA ALA A 109 -19.14 -5.40 -0.12
C ALA A 109 -19.69 -6.62 -0.88
N ARG A 110 -18.87 -7.67 -1.02
CA ARG A 110 -19.30 -8.97 -1.54
C ARG A 110 -20.23 -9.73 -0.60
N LYS A 111 -19.93 -9.76 0.71
CA LYS A 111 -20.66 -10.60 1.69
C LYS A 111 -22.11 -10.17 1.86
N SER A 112 -22.43 -8.90 1.56
CA SER A 112 -23.79 -8.37 1.60
C SER A 112 -24.71 -8.88 0.47
N ARG A 113 -24.20 -9.60 -0.54
CA ARG A 113 -25.01 -10.20 -1.62
C ARG A 113 -25.38 -11.68 -1.37
N SER A 114 -25.53 -12.07 -0.11
CA SER A 114 -26.03 -13.39 0.30
C SER A 114 -27.50 -13.34 0.67
#